data_AF-A0A6B2E279-F1
#
_entry.id   AF-A0A6B2E279-F1
#
_cell.length_a   1.000
_cell.length_b   1.000
_cell.length_c   1.000
_cell.angle_alpha   90.00
_cell.angle_beta   90.00
_cell.angle_gamma   90.00
#
_symmetry.space_group_name_H-M   'P 1'
#
loop_
_entity.id
_entity.type
_entity.pdbx_description
1 polymer ?
#
loop_
_entity_poly.entity_id
_entity_poly.type
_entity_poly.pdbx_seq_one_letter_code
_entity_poly.pdbx_strand_id
1 'polypeptide(L)'
;SAATAGVDYRALLAGSSHARQVRALYRTAGLDLDADLAALTRDADIRPDARAIGTLARTSMATGRLRVPVLNIHTTFDQLVPVEQEDWYAGQVHRAGRGPLLRQAYVGTTGHCAFRPSESIAALRALESRVESGRWDDVAEPARLNEAAAALGEAGR
;
A
#
# COMPACT_ATOMS: atom_id res chain seq x y z
N SER A 1 -11.45 2.40 -7.91
CA SER A 1 -12.66 2.42 -8.76
C SER A 1 -12.44 3.45 -9.84
N ALA A 2 -12.84 3.20 -11.09
CA ALA A 2 -12.75 4.20 -12.17
C ALA A 2 -13.95 5.17 -12.18
N ALA A 3 -14.88 5.04 -11.23
CA ALA A 3 -16.00 5.96 -11.10
C ALA A 3 -15.55 7.33 -10.57
N THR A 4 -16.09 8.38 -11.17
CA THR A 4 -15.84 9.78 -10.80
C THR A 4 -17.11 10.47 -10.30
N ALA A 5 -18.29 9.87 -10.49
CA ALA A 5 -19.58 10.43 -10.07
C ALA A 5 -19.55 11.00 -8.64
N GLY A 6 -19.66 12.33 -8.52
CA GLY A 6 -19.71 13.03 -7.22
C GLY A 6 -18.38 13.29 -6.53
N VAL A 7 -17.24 13.08 -7.20
CA VAL A 7 -15.91 13.39 -6.66
C VAL A 7 -15.66 14.90 -6.67
N ASP A 8 -15.36 15.47 -5.49
CA ASP A 8 -14.77 16.80 -5.36
C ASP A 8 -13.24 16.69 -5.47
N TYR A 9 -12.69 17.10 -6.62
CA TYR A 9 -11.25 16.99 -6.88
C TYR A 9 -10.42 17.98 -6.05
N ARG A 10 -11.01 19.08 -5.58
CA ARG A 10 -10.32 20.01 -4.67
C ARG A 10 -10.15 19.37 -3.29
N ALA A 11 -11.20 18.76 -2.76
CA ALA A 11 -11.13 18.01 -1.52
C ALA A 11 -10.17 16.81 -1.64
N LEU A 12 -10.23 16.08 -2.77
CA LEU A 12 -9.34 14.96 -3.05
C LEU A 12 -7.87 15.39 -3.08
N LEU A 13 -7.54 16.49 -3.78
CA LEU A 13 -6.17 16.99 -3.79
C LEU A 13 -5.73 17.50 -2.42
N ALA A 14 -6.61 18.13 -1.64
CA ALA A 14 -6.28 18.61 -0.30
C ALA A 14 -5.87 17.49 0.66
N GLY A 15 -6.45 16.29 0.51
CA GLY A 15 -6.08 15.10 1.29
C GLY A 15 -4.90 14.31 0.75
N SER A 16 -4.32 14.69 -0.40
CA SER A 16 -3.26 13.93 -1.06
C SER A 16 -1.87 14.25 -0.50
N SER A 17 -1.04 13.22 -0.31
CA SER A 17 0.40 13.37 0.01
C SER A 17 1.16 14.17 -1.07
N HIS A 18 0.65 14.19 -2.31
CA HIS A 18 1.25 14.87 -3.45
C HIS A 18 0.77 16.32 -3.65
N ALA A 19 -0.11 16.84 -2.77
CA ALA A 19 -0.74 18.16 -2.93
C ALA A 19 0.28 19.30 -3.15
N ARG A 20 1.39 19.28 -2.38
CA ARG A 20 2.45 20.30 -2.50
C ARG A 20 3.16 20.23 -3.85
N GLN A 21 3.42 19.02 -4.35
CA GLN A 21 4.08 18.80 -5.63
C GLN A 21 3.20 19.25 -6.79
N VAL A 22 1.93 18.85 -6.80
CA VAL A 22 0.96 19.29 -7.83
C VAL A 22 0.87 20.81 -7.89
N ARG A 23 0.71 21.47 -6.73
CA ARG A 23 0.67 22.95 -6.66
C ARG A 23 1.95 23.60 -7.17
N ALA A 24 3.12 23.02 -6.90
CA ALA A 24 4.38 23.54 -7.39
C ALA A 24 4.49 23.42 -8.92
N LEU A 25 4.13 22.26 -9.48
CA LEU A 25 4.17 22.01 -10.91
C LEU A 25 3.22 22.93 -11.70
N TYR A 26 2.01 23.15 -11.20
CA TYR A 26 1.07 24.11 -11.80
C TYR A 26 1.62 25.54 -11.83
N ARG A 27 2.25 25.98 -10.72
CA ARG A 27 2.92 27.30 -10.68
C ARG A 27 4.06 27.39 -11.70
N THR A 28 4.88 26.35 -11.82
CA THR A 28 5.98 26.30 -12.79
C THR A 28 5.46 26.34 -14.23
N ALA A 29 4.34 25.66 -14.50
CA ALA A 29 3.72 25.62 -15.82
C ALA A 29 2.91 26.88 -16.17
N GLY A 30 2.65 27.77 -15.20
CA GLY A 30 1.78 28.93 -15.40
C GLY A 30 0.31 28.57 -15.65
N LEU A 31 -0.13 27.40 -15.16
CA LEU A 31 -1.49 26.89 -15.34
C LEU A 31 -2.39 27.23 -14.14
N ASP A 32 -3.70 27.26 -14.36
CA ASP A 32 -4.70 27.50 -13.31
C ASP A 32 -5.21 26.18 -12.71
N LEU A 33 -4.66 25.81 -11.56
CA LEU A 33 -5.04 24.60 -10.83
C LEU A 33 -6.49 24.64 -10.37
N ASP A 34 -6.99 25.81 -9.96
CA ASP A 34 -8.35 25.91 -9.42
C ASP A 34 -9.39 25.78 -10.53
N ALA A 35 -9.11 26.34 -11.71
CA ALA A 35 -9.96 26.16 -12.89
C ALA A 35 -10.01 24.68 -13.33
N ASP A 36 -8.87 23.98 -13.38
CA ASP A 36 -8.81 22.58 -13.78
C ASP A 36 -9.52 21.66 -12.76
N LEU A 37 -9.31 21.86 -11.46
CA LEU A 37 -10.02 21.10 -10.42
C LEU A 37 -11.53 21.34 -10.46
N ALA A 38 -11.96 22.57 -10.73
CA ALA A 38 -13.36 22.90 -10.92
C ALA A 38 -13.92 22.22 -12.18
N ALA A 39 -13.14 22.13 -13.26
CA ALA A 39 -13.54 21.41 -14.45
C ALA A 39 -13.70 19.91 -14.21
N LEU A 40 -12.69 19.27 -13.61
CA LEU A 40 -12.74 17.85 -13.24
C LEU A 40 -13.93 17.53 -12.34
N THR A 41 -14.22 18.38 -11.36
CA THR A 41 -15.34 18.19 -10.42
C THR A 41 -16.71 18.33 -11.12
N ARG A 42 -16.84 19.27 -12.05
CA ARG A 42 -18.08 19.47 -12.81
C ARG A 42 -18.41 18.27 -13.70
N ASP A 43 -17.38 17.70 -14.32
CA ASP A 43 -17.51 16.61 -15.29
C ASP A 43 -17.32 15.23 -14.62
N ALA A 44 -17.36 15.19 -13.28
CA ALA A 44 -17.22 13.98 -12.49
C ALA A 44 -18.55 13.20 -12.50
N ASP A 45 -18.87 12.51 -13.60
CA ASP A 45 -20.17 11.87 -13.84
C ASP A 45 -20.12 10.36 -14.19
N ILE A 46 -18.91 9.78 -14.22
CA ILE A 46 -18.73 8.35 -14.52
C ILE A 46 -19.25 7.53 -13.36
N ARG A 47 -20.36 6.81 -13.60
CA ARG A 47 -21.00 5.96 -12.61
C ARG A 47 -20.45 4.53 -12.68
N PRO A 48 -20.27 3.86 -11.54
CA PRO A 48 -19.87 2.46 -11.54
C PRO A 48 -21.05 1.54 -11.86
N ASP A 49 -20.76 0.38 -12.44
CA ASP A 49 -21.71 -0.73 -12.49
C ASP A 49 -21.86 -1.34 -11.08
N ALA A 50 -23.08 -1.31 -10.52
CA ALA A 50 -23.35 -1.79 -9.17
C ALA A 50 -23.12 -3.30 -9.01
N ARG A 51 -23.34 -4.10 -10.07
CA ARG A 51 -23.06 -5.54 -10.05
C ARG A 51 -21.55 -5.79 -10.05
N ALA A 52 -20.79 -5.03 -10.84
CA ALA A 52 -19.33 -5.10 -10.85
C ALA A 52 -18.74 -4.73 -9.49
N ILE A 53 -19.22 -3.66 -8.85
CA ILE A 53 -18.85 -3.32 -7.46
C ILE A 53 -19.16 -4.49 -6.54
N GLY A 54 -20.38 -5.01 -6.58
CA GLY A 54 -20.79 -6.12 -5.72
C GLY A 54 -19.91 -7.36 -5.89
N THR A 55 -19.52 -7.67 -7.13
CA THR A 55 -18.59 -8.76 -7.42
C THR A 55 -17.21 -8.50 -6.83
N LEU A 56 -16.59 -7.36 -7.12
CA LEU A 56 -15.26 -7.02 -6.59
C LEU A 56 -15.24 -6.97 -5.07
N ALA A 57 -16.31 -6.47 -4.44
CA ALA A 57 -16.46 -6.47 -2.98
C ALA A 57 -16.45 -7.88 -2.38
N ARG A 58 -16.94 -8.89 -3.11
CA ARG A 58 -16.95 -10.29 -2.65
C ARG A 58 -15.68 -11.05 -2.99
N THR A 59 -15.07 -10.78 -4.15
CA THR A 59 -14.00 -11.61 -4.71
C THR A 59 -12.61 -11.01 -4.55
N SER A 60 -12.52 -9.68 -4.43
CA SER A 60 -11.28 -8.95 -4.67
C SER A 60 -10.98 -7.90 -3.61
N MET A 61 -11.84 -7.76 -2.59
CA MET A 61 -11.61 -6.84 -1.49
C MET A 61 -11.05 -7.54 -0.26
N ALA A 62 -9.92 -7.02 0.23
CA ALA A 62 -9.32 -7.47 1.46
C ALA A 62 -10.25 -7.15 2.64
N THR A 63 -10.67 -8.19 3.35
CA THR A 63 -11.60 -8.06 4.50
C THR A 63 -10.88 -7.96 5.84
N GLY A 64 -9.56 -8.18 5.86
CA GLY A 64 -8.77 -8.26 7.09
C GLY A 64 -9.04 -9.50 7.96
N ARG A 65 -9.96 -10.39 7.57
CA ARG A 65 -10.35 -11.60 8.33
C ARG A 65 -9.34 -12.73 8.15
N LEU A 66 -8.10 -12.49 8.57
CA LEU A 66 -7.02 -13.45 8.51
C LEU A 66 -7.33 -14.70 9.35
N ARG A 67 -6.98 -15.87 8.81
CA ARG A 67 -7.12 -17.18 9.48
C ARG A 67 -5.77 -17.81 9.84
N VAL A 68 -4.71 -17.34 9.21
CA VAL A 68 -3.33 -17.79 9.39
C VAL A 68 -2.42 -16.56 9.54
N PRO A 69 -1.21 -16.70 10.09
CA PRO A 69 -0.24 -15.62 10.09
C PRO A 69 0.07 -15.16 8.66
N VAL A 70 0.19 -13.85 8.47
CA VAL A 70 0.54 -13.21 7.19
C VAL A 70 1.65 -12.20 7.47
N LEU A 71 2.74 -12.31 6.69
CA LEU A 71 3.78 -11.31 6.61
C LEU A 71 3.66 -10.62 5.25
N ASN A 72 3.42 -9.31 5.24
CA ASN A 72 3.54 -8.49 4.04
C ASN A 72 4.93 -7.85 3.98
N ILE A 73 5.52 -7.84 2.79
CA ILE A 73 6.70 -7.04 2.47
C ILE A 73 6.34 -6.04 1.37
N HIS A 74 6.80 -4.80 1.48
CA HIS A 74 6.50 -3.75 0.50
C HIS A 74 7.70 -2.82 0.28
N THR A 75 7.94 -2.40 -0.96
CA THR A 75 8.95 -1.38 -1.26
C THR A 75 8.41 0.00 -0.91
N THR A 76 9.21 0.87 -0.30
CA THR A 76 8.72 2.20 0.14
C THR A 76 8.52 3.17 -1.01
N PHE A 77 9.20 2.96 -2.15
CA PHE A 77 9.08 3.78 -3.35
C PHE A 77 8.49 2.97 -4.52
N ASP A 78 7.34 2.35 -4.27
CA ASP A 78 6.54 1.63 -5.27
C ASP A 78 5.70 2.63 -6.09
N GLN A 79 5.84 2.57 -7.42
CA GLN A 79 5.17 3.50 -8.34
C GLN A 79 3.83 2.96 -8.85
N LEU A 80 3.50 1.70 -8.59
CA LEU A 80 2.27 1.05 -9.03
C LEU A 80 1.26 0.90 -7.89
N VAL A 81 1.75 0.55 -6.70
CA VAL A 81 0.93 0.36 -5.49
C VAL A 81 1.50 1.24 -4.39
N PRO A 82 0.91 2.40 -4.08
CA PRO A 82 1.42 3.27 -3.02
C PRO A 82 1.50 2.53 -1.67
N VAL A 83 2.61 2.74 -0.95
CA VAL A 83 2.88 2.06 0.33
C VAL A 83 1.78 2.30 1.38
N GLU A 84 1.05 3.42 1.29
CA GLU A 84 -0.09 3.75 2.15
C GLU A 84 -1.24 2.72 2.05
N GLN A 85 -1.29 1.88 1.02
CA GLN A 85 -2.24 0.77 0.98
C GLN A 85 -1.99 -0.26 2.09
N GLU A 86 -0.74 -0.41 2.54
CA GLU A 86 -0.38 -1.26 3.67
C GLU A 86 -1.01 -0.75 4.98
N ASP A 87 -1.05 0.56 5.21
CA ASP A 87 -1.73 1.17 6.36
C ASP A 87 -3.24 0.92 6.32
N TRP A 88 -3.85 1.08 5.13
CA TRP A 88 -5.27 0.79 4.95
C TRP A 88 -5.59 -0.67 5.25
N TYR A 89 -4.78 -1.60 4.75
CA TYR A 89 -4.95 -3.03 4.97
C TYR A 89 -4.76 -3.42 6.45
N ALA A 90 -3.72 -2.89 7.10
CA ALA A 90 -3.51 -3.06 8.54
C ALA A 90 -4.73 -2.59 9.35
N GLY A 91 -5.32 -1.46 8.96
CA GLY A 91 -6.57 -0.97 9.52
C GLY A 91 -7.74 -1.95 9.36
N GLN A 92 -7.88 -2.61 8.20
CA GLN A 92 -8.91 -3.65 7.99
C GLN A 92 -8.68 -4.86 8.90
N VAL A 93 -7.44 -5.33 8.99
CA VAL A 93 -7.06 -6.47 9.85
C VAL A 93 -7.32 -6.17 11.33
N HIS A 94 -6.96 -4.97 11.77
CA HIS A 94 -7.22 -4.53 13.15
C HIS A 94 -8.72 -4.47 13.44
N ARG A 95 -9.53 -3.86 12.56
CA ARG A 95 -10.99 -3.83 12.69
C ARG A 95 -11.63 -5.22 12.71
N ALA A 96 -11.02 -6.19 12.04
CA ALA A 96 -11.45 -7.59 12.08
C ALA A 96 -11.02 -8.34 13.36
N GLY A 97 -10.30 -7.70 14.28
CA GLY A 97 -9.75 -8.33 15.49
C GLY A 97 -8.61 -9.30 15.21
N ARG A 98 -7.94 -9.16 14.05
CA ARG A 98 -6.91 -10.10 13.58
C ARG A 98 -5.50 -9.51 13.57
N GLY A 99 -5.29 -8.36 14.22
CA GLY A 99 -3.98 -7.69 14.34
C GLY A 99 -2.80 -8.63 14.68
N PRO A 100 -2.92 -9.54 15.67
CA PRO A 100 -1.84 -10.46 16.02
C PRO A 100 -1.41 -11.44 14.91
N LEU A 101 -2.20 -11.59 13.83
CA LEU A 101 -1.86 -12.42 12.69
C LEU A 101 -1.11 -11.68 11.59
N LEU A 102 -1.10 -10.35 11.59
CA LEU A 102 -0.41 -9.55 10.58
C LEU A 102 0.92 -9.02 11.11
N ARG A 103 1.97 -9.16 10.30
CA ARG A 103 3.18 -8.36 10.39
C ARG A 103 3.47 -7.73 9.03
N GLN A 104 4.01 -6.51 9.03
CA GLN A 104 4.39 -5.78 7.82
C GLN A 104 5.84 -5.36 7.94
N ALA A 105 6.59 -5.48 6.85
CA ALA A 105 7.96 -5.02 6.75
C ALA A 105 8.18 -4.23 5.45
N TYR A 106 9.07 -3.25 5.50
CA TYR A 106 9.26 -2.29 4.43
C TYR A 106 10.71 -2.28 3.95
N VAL A 107 10.89 -2.35 2.64
CA VAL A 107 12.19 -2.31 1.98
C VAL A 107 12.40 -0.93 1.38
N GLY A 108 13.49 -0.27 1.78
CA GLY A 108 13.87 1.08 1.31
C GLY A 108 14.41 1.10 -0.12
N THR A 109 13.58 0.77 -1.12
CA THR A 109 13.97 0.71 -2.53
C THR A 109 12.86 1.23 -3.45
N THR A 110 13.26 1.53 -4.69
CA THR A 110 12.37 1.98 -5.77
C THR A 110 11.97 0.82 -6.66
N GLY A 111 10.69 0.77 -7.02
CA GLY A 111 10.13 -0.19 -7.97
C GLY A 111 9.10 -1.12 -7.34
N HIS A 112 8.18 -1.61 -8.16
CA HIS A 112 7.11 -2.51 -7.73
C HIS A 112 7.64 -3.91 -7.51
N CYS A 113 7.43 -4.45 -6.30
CA CYS A 113 7.92 -5.77 -5.90
C CYS A 113 9.43 -6.00 -6.18
N ALA A 114 10.22 -4.92 -6.20
CA ALA A 114 11.64 -4.94 -6.55
C ALA A 114 12.50 -5.45 -5.37
N PHE A 115 12.14 -6.60 -4.82
CA PHE A 115 12.81 -7.24 -3.70
C PHE A 115 14.02 -8.04 -4.18
N ARG A 116 15.09 -8.03 -3.38
CA ARG A 116 16.22 -8.94 -3.59
C ARG A 116 15.87 -10.36 -3.13
N PRO A 117 16.56 -11.39 -3.66
CA PRO A 117 16.42 -12.76 -3.15
C PRO A 117 16.68 -12.84 -1.64
N SER A 118 17.67 -12.10 -1.13
CA SER A 118 18.01 -12.07 0.30
C SER A 118 16.89 -11.50 1.17
N GLU A 119 16.22 -10.43 0.72
CA GLU A 119 15.05 -9.83 1.39
C GLU A 119 13.88 -10.83 1.44
N SER A 120 13.68 -11.58 0.36
CA SER A 120 12.64 -12.62 0.28
C SER A 120 12.93 -13.82 1.20
N ILE A 121 14.20 -14.25 1.28
CA ILE A 121 14.64 -15.32 2.18
C ILE A 121 14.51 -14.89 3.65
N ALA A 122 14.89 -13.65 3.99
CA ALA A 122 14.73 -13.12 5.35
C ALA A 122 13.25 -13.10 5.76
N ALA A 123 12.36 -12.63 4.88
CA ALA A 123 10.92 -12.65 5.11
C ALA A 123 10.37 -14.06 5.29
N LEU A 124 10.78 -15.02 4.45
CA LEU A 124 10.39 -16.43 4.57
C LEU A 124 10.79 -16.99 5.94
N ARG A 125 12.03 -16.79 6.37
CA ARG A 125 12.53 -17.26 7.67
C ARG A 125 11.76 -16.67 8.86
N ALA A 126 11.38 -15.40 8.78
CA ALA A 126 10.55 -14.78 9.81
C ALA A 126 9.14 -15.37 9.86
N LEU A 127 8.56 -15.71 8.70
CA LEU A 127 7.27 -16.39 8.65
C LEU A 127 7.35 -17.83 9.17
N GLU A 128 8.42 -18.58 8.82
CA GLU A 128 8.70 -19.91 9.37
C GLU A 128 8.80 -19.86 10.90
N SER A 129 9.59 -18.92 11.43
CA SER A 129 9.72 -18.71 12.88
C SER A 129 8.35 -18.43 13.53
N ARG A 130 7.50 -17.61 12.90
CA ARG A 130 6.13 -17.35 13.39
C ARG A 130 5.25 -18.59 13.41
N VAL A 131 5.38 -19.46 12.42
CA VAL A 131 4.60 -20.71 12.34
C VAL A 131 5.06 -21.69 13.42
N GLU A 132 6.36 -21.81 13.63
CA GLU A 132 6.95 -22.71 14.62
C GLU A 132 6.74 -22.25 16.06
N SER A 133 6.98 -20.96 16.34
CA SER A 133 6.94 -20.42 17.72
C SER A 133 5.54 -19.97 18.16
N GLY A 134 4.63 -19.79 17.21
CA GLY A 134 3.27 -19.30 17.47
C GLY A 134 3.17 -17.79 17.74
N ARG A 135 4.28 -17.03 17.67
CA ARG A 135 4.30 -15.58 17.91
C ARG A 135 5.24 -14.84 16.96
N TRP A 136 4.99 -13.55 16.74
CA TRP A 136 5.91 -12.71 15.98
C TRP A 136 7.05 -12.29 16.90
N ASP A 137 8.21 -12.92 16.72
CA ASP A 137 9.44 -12.60 17.45
C ASP A 137 10.22 -11.45 16.78
N ASP A 138 11.29 -10.99 17.43
CA ASP A 138 12.14 -9.89 16.97
C ASP A 138 12.64 -10.07 15.53
N VAL A 139 12.79 -11.31 15.06
CA VAL A 139 13.20 -11.64 13.69
C VAL A 139 12.23 -11.11 12.62
N ALA A 140 10.99 -10.80 13.01
CA ALA A 140 9.97 -10.24 12.14
C ALA A 140 9.86 -8.70 12.27
N GLU A 141 10.70 -8.06 13.07
CA GLU A 141 10.78 -6.60 13.12
C GLU A 141 11.43 -6.05 11.85
N PRO A 142 10.93 -4.96 11.26
CA PRO A 142 11.41 -4.44 9.98
C PRO A 142 12.92 -4.22 9.92
N ALA A 143 13.52 -3.66 10.98
CA ALA A 143 14.95 -3.42 11.06
C ALA A 143 15.75 -4.75 11.03
N ARG A 144 15.28 -5.77 11.74
CA ARG A 144 15.92 -7.09 11.79
C ARG A 144 15.82 -7.84 10.47
N LEU A 145 14.69 -7.70 9.77
CA LEU A 145 14.53 -8.24 8.42
C LEU A 145 15.51 -7.61 7.43
N ASN A 146 15.71 -6.29 7.51
CA ASN A 146 16.69 -5.58 6.69
C ASN A 146 18.14 -6.00 7.03
N GLU A 147 18.47 -6.14 8.32
CA GLU A 147 19.77 -6.66 8.78
C GLU A 147 20.02 -8.09 8.27
N ALA A 148 19.01 -8.98 8.39
CA ALA A 148 19.10 -10.36 7.95
C ALA A 148 19.27 -10.45 6.42
N ALA A 149 18.56 -9.62 5.66
CA ALA A 149 18.71 -9.53 4.21
C ALA A 149 20.12 -9.07 3.82
N ALA A 150 20.67 -8.05 4.50
CA ALA A 150 22.03 -7.59 4.24
C ALA A 150 23.09 -8.66 4.56
N ALA A 151 22.91 -9.42 5.65
CA ALA A 151 23.82 -10.49 6.06
C ALA A 151 23.82 -11.70 5.10
N LEU A 152 22.72 -11.93 4.38
CA LEU A 152 22.61 -12.96 3.34
C LEU A 152 23.33 -12.58 2.04
N GLY A 153 23.89 -11.36 1.95
CA GLY A 153 24.69 -10.86 0.83
C GLY A 153 23.89 -10.03 -0.17
N GLU A 154 24.62 -9.22 -0.94
CA GLU A 154 24.06 -8.34 -2.00
C GLU A 154 23.84 -9.05 -3.35
N ALA A 155 23.59 -10.35 -3.37
CA ALA A 155 23.52 -11.08 -4.64
C ALA A 155 22.28 -10.67 -5.46
N GLY A 156 22.49 -9.72 -6.39
CA GLY A 156 21.65 -9.43 -7.55
C GLY A 156 20.61 -8.32 -7.37
N ARG A 157 20.57 -7.40 -8.35
CA ARG A 157 19.31 -6.93 -8.95
C ARG A 157 19.10 -7.68 -10.25
#